data_AF-A0A934HK00-F1
#
_entry.id   AF-A0A934HK00-F1
#
_cell.length_a   1.000
_cell.length_b   1.000
_cell.length_c   1.000
_cell.angle_alpha   90.00
_cell.angle_beta   90.00
_cell.angle_gamma   90.00
#
_symmetry.space_group_name_H-M   'P 1'
#
loop_
_entity.id
_entity.type
_entity.pdbx_description
1 polymer ?
#
loop_
_entity_poly.entity_id
_entity_poly.type
_entity_poly.pdbx_seq_one_letter_code
_entity_poly.pdbx_strand_id
1 'polypeptide(L)' 'MSYQILDACIACGVCLPQCPEGAITEGNPYLIDPKLCTECGACAEVCPVEACVPVPAPAGA' A
#
# COMPACT_ATOMS: atom_id res chain seq x y z
N MET A 1 -10.47 -7.30 1.87
CA MET A 1 -9.14 -7.61 1.29
C MET A 1 -8.24 -6.43 1.66
N SER A 2 -6.97 -6.35 1.27
CA SER A 2 -6.15 -5.16 1.55
C SER A 2 -5.16 -4.92 0.42
N TYR A 3 -4.58 -3.72 0.33
CA TYR A 3 -3.43 -3.52 -0.54
C TYR A 3 -2.14 -3.90 0.18
N GLN A 4 -1.17 -4.42 -0.56
CA GLN A 4 0.20 -4.64 -0.11
C GLN A 4 1.18 -3.99 -1.09
N ILE A 5 2.29 -3.49 -0.56
CA ILE A 5 3.38 -2.93 -1.36
C ILE A 5 4.49 -3.97 -1.42
N LEU A 6 4.87 -4.37 -2.63
CA LEU A 6 5.87 -5.39 -2.91
C LEU A 6 7.30 -4.83 -2.90
N ASP A 7 8.30 -5.71 -2.93
CA ASP A 7 9.73 -5.37 -2.97
C ASP A 7 10.16 -4.56 -4.20
N ALA A 8 9.31 -4.47 -5.22
CA ALA A 8 9.51 -3.57 -6.36
C ALA A 8 9.38 -2.08 -6.00
N CYS A 9 8.97 -1.76 -4.77
CA CYS A 9 8.89 -0.38 -4.28
C CYS A 9 10.24 0.33 -4.38
N ILE A 10 10.24 1.50 -5.03
CA ILE A 10 11.43 2.36 -5.15
C ILE A 10 11.46 3.48 -4.09
N ALA A 11 10.67 3.36 -3.03
CA ALA A 11 10.56 4.33 -1.92
C ALA A 11 10.30 5.80 -2.35
N CYS A 12 9.58 6.01 -3.46
CA CYS A 12 9.32 7.36 -3.99
C CYS A 12 8.32 8.21 -3.18
N GLY A 13 7.56 7.61 -2.26
CA GLY A 13 6.69 8.33 -1.32
C GLY A 13 5.37 8.89 -1.87
N VAL A 14 5.11 8.77 -3.19
CA VAL A 14 3.90 9.36 -3.81
C VAL A 14 2.58 8.77 -3.30
N CYS A 15 2.59 7.52 -2.80
CA CYS A 15 1.40 6.86 -2.26
C CYS A 15 1.00 7.37 -0.86
N LEU A 16 1.94 7.87 -0.07
CA LEU A 16 1.72 8.26 1.33
C LEU A 16 0.65 9.36 1.49
N PRO A 17 0.70 10.49 0.77
CA PRO A 17 -0.35 11.52 0.85
C PRO A 17 -1.67 11.10 0.17
N GLN A 18 -1.68 10.02 -0.61
CA GLN A 18 -2.87 9.55 -1.34
C GLN A 18 -3.73 8.61 -0.50
N CYS A 19 -3.22 8.10 0.63
CA CYS A 19 -4.00 7.24 1.50
C CYS A 19 -4.90 8.07 2.42
N PRO A 20 -6.23 8.07 2.23
CA PRO A 20 -7.15 8.88 3.04
C PRO A 20 -7.19 8.43 4.51
N GLU A 21 -6.94 7.14 4.76
CA GLU A 21 -6.96 6.54 6.10
C GLU A 21 -5.62 6.64 6.83
N GLY A 22 -4.58 7.18 6.17
CA GLY A 22 -3.23 7.18 6.74
C GLY A 22 -2.68 5.76 7.00
N ALA A 23 -3.14 4.77 6.24
CA ALA A 23 -2.74 3.37 6.40
C ALA A 23 -1.30 3.07 5.96
N ILE A 24 -0.62 4.02 5.29
CA ILE A 24 0.71 3.81 4.71
C ILE A 24 1.79 4.44 5.59
N THR A 25 2.82 3.67 5.91
CA THR A 25 4.01 4.12 6.63
C THR A 25 5.26 4.04 5.76
N GLU A 26 6.19 4.98 5.96
CA GLU A 26 7.47 5.01 5.25
C GLU A 26 8.32 3.78 5.58
N GLY A 27 8.99 3.24 4.57
CA GLY A 27 9.84 2.06 4.69
C GLY A 27 10.55 1.73 3.37
N ASN A 28 11.25 0.59 3.32
CA ASN A 28 11.81 0.04 2.09
C ASN A 28 11.58 -1.49 2.03
N PRO A 29 10.44 -1.95 1.47
CA PRO A 29 9.36 -1.17 0.86
C PRO A 29 8.50 -0.38 1.88
N TYR A 30 7.70 0.57 1.39
CA TYR A 30 6.64 1.20 2.19
C TYR A 30 5.66 0.12 2.69
N LEU A 31 5.01 0.35 3.82
CA LEU A 31 4.13 -0.65 4.44
C LEU A 31 2.70 -0.14 4.53
N ILE A 32 1.73 -1.04 4.33
CA ILE A 32 0.29 -0.76 4.48
C ILE A 32 -0.22 -1.51 5.69
N ASP A 33 -0.84 -0.80 6.64
CA ASP A 33 -1.58 -1.41 7.74
C ASP A 33 -2.93 -1.95 7.20
N PRO A 34 -3.13 -3.28 7.16
CA PRO A 34 -4.36 -3.87 6.66
C PRO A 34 -5.58 -3.54 7.55
N LYS A 35 -5.39 -3.09 8.79
CA LYS A 35 -6.48 -2.70 9.69
C LYS A 35 -7.06 -1.33 9.34
N LEU A 36 -6.25 -0.47 8.71
CA LEU A 36 -6.65 0.88 8.28
C LEU A 36 -6.99 0.91 6.79
N CYS A 37 -6.53 -0.07 6.00
CA CYS A 37 -6.79 -0.11 4.57
C CYS A 37 -8.27 -0.38 4.27
N THR A 38 -8.93 0.58 3.61
CA THR A 38 -10.33 0.49 3.14
C THR A 38 -10.45 0.03 1.69
N GLU A 39 -9.37 -0.47 1.11
CA GLU A 39 -9.36 -1.05 -0.25
C GLU A 39 -9.70 -0.04 -1.37
N CYS A 40 -9.53 1.27 -1.12
CA CYS A 40 -9.90 2.34 -2.06
C CYS A 40 -9.09 2.36 -3.37
N GLY A 41 -7.90 1.75 -3.41
CA GLY A 41 -7.06 1.66 -4.61
C GLY A 41 -6.20 2.88 -4.94
N ALA A 42 -6.32 3.99 -4.21
CA ALA A 42 -5.57 5.22 -4.49
C ALA A 42 -4.05 5.03 -4.52
N CYS A 43 -3.48 4.16 -3.66
CA CYS A 43 -2.04 3.87 -3.67
C CYS A 43 -1.56 3.22 -4.98
N ALA A 44 -2.40 2.39 -5.59
CA ALA A 44 -2.06 1.60 -6.76
C ALA A 44 -2.13 2.44 -8.02
N GLU A 45 -3.11 3.33 -8.11
CA GLU A 45 -3.26 4.26 -9.24
C GLU A 45 -2.08 5.21 -9.40
N VAL A 46 -1.46 5.64 -8.29
CA VAL A 46 -0.32 6.57 -8.33
C VAL A 46 1.05 5.89 -8.34
N CYS A 47 1.12 4.58 -8.19
CA CYS A 47 2.40 3.88 -8.05
C CYS A 47 3.11 3.80 -9.42
N PRO A 48 4.26 4.47 -9.62
CA PRO A 48 4.91 4.51 -10.94
C PRO A 48 5.54 3.18 -11.36
N VAL A 49 5.67 2.23 -10.43
CA VAL A 49 6.27 0.92 -10.62
C VAL A 49 5.27 -0.22 -10.34
N GLU A 50 3.98 0.12 -10.21
CA GLU A 50 2.89 -0.85 -10.00
C GLU A 50 3.12 -1.82 -8.82
N ALA A 51 3.82 -1.35 -7.78
CA ALA A 51 4.18 -2.15 -6.62
C ALA A 51 3.05 -2.28 -5.57
N CYS A 52 1.99 -1.46 -5.63
CA CYS A 52 0.82 -1.59 -4.75
C CYS A 52 -0.21 -2.53 -5.41
N VAL A 53 -0.43 -3.72 -4.84
CA VAL A 53 -1.35 -4.73 -5.41
C VAL A 53 -2.45 -5.11 -4.43
N PRO A 54 -3.67 -5.40 -4.91
CA PRO A 54 -4.72 -5.96 -4.06
C PRO A 54 -4.34 -7.39 -3.70
N VAL A 55 -4.34 -7.71 -2.41
CA VAL A 55 -4.14 -9.07 -1.91
C VAL A 55 -5.38 -9.49 -1.12
N PRO A 56 -5.75 -10.78 -1.17
CA PRO A 56 -6.64 -11.35 -0.16
C PRO A 56 -6.09 -10.97 1.21
N ALA A 57 -6.97 -10.51 2.11
CA ALA A 57 -6.56 -10.19 3.47
C ALA A 57 -5.75 -11.38 4.03
N PRO A 58 -4.61 -11.15 4.70
CA PRO A 58 -3.74 -12.24 5.12
C PRO A 58 -4.58 -13.25 5.92
N ALA A 59 -4.56 -14.50 5.47
CA ALA A 59 -5.14 -15.61 6.20
C ALA A 59 -4.27 -15.89 7.44
N GLY A 60 -4.31 -14.99 8.42
CA GLY A 60 -3.77 -15.17 9.76
C GLY A 60 -2.24 -15.22 9.88
N ALA A 61 -1.75 -14.33 10.74
CA ALA A 61 -0.47 -14.39 11.47
C ALA A 61 0.83 -14.20 10.67
#